data_AF-A0AAU3JNQ7-F1
#
_entry.id   AF-A0AAU3JNQ7-F1
#
_cell.length_a   1.000
_cell.length_b   1.000
_cell.length_c   1.000
_cell.angle_alpha   90.00
_cell.angle_beta   90.00
_cell.angle_gamma   90.00
#
_symmetry.space_group_name_H-M   'P 1'
#
loop_
_entity.id
_entity.type
_entity.pdbx_description
1 polymer ?
#
loop_
_entity_poly.entity_id
_entity_poly.type
_entity_poly.pdbx_seq_one_letter_code
_entity_poly.pdbx_strand_id
1 'polypeptide(L)'
;MTISKPAARRPVLREADTEAGRQLNTLGGWRRFIDGPPAPPALSSRRAWQRMSVSERGLYDEDRVDHHARMLTVATSFVEKTAICGRRLVLLNRHAISARRGLIVSGPAGTGKTIAITQLGRSHELLDRARHPQVTDRIPVVYVTVPPAATARMIATEFARFLGLPVRARSNITDIIEAVVGVCTDTRTGLVLVDELHNISLASRHGAEVADTLKYFSERLAATFVYAGIDIAESGLLSGTRGAQIAGRFTLIPSRPFPYNSEWKGLVAAMEDTLRLHDHRPGTLTGLDRFLHDQSGGMIGSLSHAIRGAAVDAILTGTEKITKKSLQAIPLDHTAHTTASLATKTATFR
;
A
#
# COMPACT_ATOMS: atom_id res chain seq x y z
N MET A 1 -41.24 18.13 -36.22
CA MET A 1 -41.03 17.97 -34.77
C MET A 1 -40.16 16.74 -34.54
N THR A 2 -38.86 16.95 -34.39
CA THR A 2 -37.87 15.87 -34.25
C THR A 2 -37.70 15.60 -32.76
N ILE A 3 -38.17 14.42 -32.31
CA ILE A 3 -38.10 14.00 -30.92
C ILE A 3 -36.63 13.65 -30.61
N SER A 4 -36.00 14.48 -29.78
CA SER A 4 -34.63 14.26 -29.30
C SER A 4 -34.61 13.08 -28.32
N LYS A 5 -33.71 12.13 -28.59
CA LYS A 5 -33.46 10.93 -27.78
C LYS A 5 -32.84 11.35 -26.44
N PRO A 6 -33.30 10.86 -25.28
CA PRO A 6 -32.67 11.19 -24.01
C PRO A 6 -31.27 10.59 -23.92
N ALA A 7 -30.31 11.39 -23.47
CA ALA A 7 -28.93 10.98 -23.22
C ALA A 7 -28.88 9.79 -22.25
N ALA A 8 -28.10 8.78 -22.60
CA ALA A 8 -27.94 7.58 -21.81
C ALA A 8 -27.37 7.91 -20.41
N ARG A 9 -28.16 7.67 -19.36
CA ARG A 9 -27.66 7.57 -17.99
C ARG A 9 -26.58 6.47 -17.94
N ARG A 10 -25.30 6.85 -17.78
CA ARG A 10 -24.25 5.89 -17.38
C ARG A 10 -24.64 5.29 -16.01
N PRO A 11 -24.54 3.97 -15.82
CA PRO A 11 -25.08 3.32 -14.63
C PRO A 11 -24.09 3.47 -13.47
N VAL A 12 -24.53 4.14 -12.41
CA VAL A 12 -23.88 4.26 -11.08
C VAL A 12 -23.48 2.89 -10.50
N LEU A 13 -24.13 1.81 -10.94
CA LEU A 13 -23.78 0.42 -10.58
C LEU A 13 -22.38 -0.01 -11.03
N ARG A 14 -21.83 0.54 -12.13
CA ARG A 14 -20.46 0.21 -12.56
C ARG A 14 -19.40 0.73 -11.58
N GLU A 15 -19.62 1.86 -10.91
CA GLU A 15 -18.60 2.48 -10.05
C GLU A 15 -18.39 1.71 -8.75
N ALA A 16 -19.46 1.23 -8.11
CA ALA A 16 -19.37 0.40 -6.91
C ALA A 16 -18.69 -0.97 -7.18
N ASP A 17 -19.00 -1.60 -8.32
CA ASP A 17 -18.31 -2.82 -8.79
C ASP A 17 -16.83 -2.53 -9.15
N THR A 18 -16.55 -1.32 -9.63
CA THR A 18 -15.18 -0.87 -9.93
C THR A 18 -14.38 -0.66 -8.64
N GLU A 19 -15.00 -0.17 -7.57
CA GLU A 19 -14.37 0.06 -6.27
C GLU A 19 -14.12 -1.26 -5.50
N ALA A 20 -15.07 -2.19 -5.52
CA ALA A 20 -14.88 -3.56 -4.98
C ALA A 20 -13.70 -4.29 -5.66
N GLY A 21 -13.51 -4.07 -6.97
CA GLY A 21 -12.38 -4.63 -7.73
C GLY A 21 -11.03 -3.92 -7.52
N ARG A 22 -10.90 -2.95 -6.60
CA ARG A 22 -9.63 -2.27 -6.30
C ARG A 22 -8.95 -2.77 -5.02
N GLN A 23 -9.61 -3.62 -4.24
CA GLN A 23 -9.04 -4.09 -2.97
C GLN A 23 -7.90 -5.08 -3.19
N LEU A 24 -6.72 -4.76 -2.65
CA LEU A 24 -5.50 -5.58 -2.81
C LEU A 24 -5.63 -7.00 -2.22
N ASN A 25 -6.53 -7.20 -1.26
CA ASN A 25 -6.81 -8.50 -0.63
C ASN A 25 -7.76 -9.39 -1.45
N THR A 26 -7.98 -9.08 -2.72
CA THR A 26 -8.66 -9.95 -3.70
C THR A 26 -7.75 -10.17 -4.91
N LEU A 27 -7.80 -11.35 -5.54
CA LEU A 27 -6.99 -11.63 -6.73
C LEU A 27 -7.28 -10.65 -7.87
N GLY A 28 -8.55 -10.28 -8.05
CA GLY A 28 -8.96 -9.29 -9.06
C GLY A 28 -8.34 -7.90 -8.79
N GLY A 29 -8.40 -7.43 -7.54
CA GLY A 29 -7.79 -6.16 -7.16
C GLY A 29 -6.26 -6.19 -7.21
N TRP A 30 -5.64 -7.30 -6.83
CA TRP A 30 -4.20 -7.50 -6.98
C TRP A 30 -3.77 -7.46 -8.44
N ARG A 31 -4.45 -8.17 -9.34
CA ARG A 31 -4.14 -8.16 -10.79
C ARG A 31 -4.28 -6.76 -11.38
N ARG A 32 -5.34 -6.03 -11.03
CA ARG A 32 -5.50 -4.62 -11.43
C ARG A 32 -4.40 -3.73 -10.90
N PHE A 33 -3.96 -3.96 -9.66
CA PHE A 33 -2.80 -3.27 -9.11
C PHE A 33 -1.55 -3.56 -9.94
N ILE A 34 -1.29 -4.82 -10.34
CA ILE A 34 -0.16 -5.18 -11.21
C ILE A 34 -0.22 -4.46 -12.56
N ASP A 35 -1.39 -4.38 -13.17
CA ASP A 35 -1.57 -3.69 -14.47
C ASP A 35 -1.22 -2.19 -14.37
N GLY A 36 -1.24 -1.63 -13.16
CA GLY A 36 -0.80 -0.27 -12.86
C GLY A 36 -1.94 0.75 -12.91
N PRO A 37 -1.68 1.98 -12.42
CA PRO A 37 -2.64 3.06 -12.56
C PRO A 37 -2.80 3.45 -14.04
N PRO A 38 -3.92 4.11 -14.40
CA PRO A 38 -4.03 4.73 -15.71
C PRO A 38 -2.90 5.76 -15.92
N ALA A 39 -2.60 6.06 -17.19
CA ALA A 39 -1.63 7.08 -17.52
C ALA A 39 -2.03 8.43 -16.89
N PRO A 40 -1.07 9.21 -16.34
CA PRO A 40 -1.36 10.54 -15.81
C PRO A 40 -2.05 11.41 -16.87
N PRO A 41 -3.06 12.22 -16.50
CA PRO A 41 -3.72 13.10 -17.44
C PRO A 41 -2.72 14.10 -18.03
N ALA A 42 -2.80 14.31 -19.34
CA ALA A 42 -1.96 15.29 -20.03
C ALA A 42 -2.40 16.70 -19.61
N LEU A 43 -1.43 17.52 -19.19
CA LEU A 43 -1.72 18.90 -18.82
C LEU A 43 -1.92 19.72 -20.09
N SER A 44 -3.15 20.17 -20.32
CA SER A 44 -3.49 20.98 -21.49
C SER A 44 -2.69 22.29 -21.50
N SER A 45 -2.35 22.80 -22.70
CA SER A 45 -1.76 24.14 -22.79
C SER A 45 -2.73 25.18 -22.22
N ARG A 46 -2.21 26.27 -21.64
CA ARG A 46 -3.05 27.31 -21.02
C ARG A 46 -4.10 27.89 -21.98
N ARG A 47 -3.74 28.04 -23.27
CA ARG A 47 -4.66 28.47 -24.33
C ARG A 47 -5.74 27.42 -24.66
N ALA A 48 -5.41 26.13 -24.59
CA ALA A 48 -6.40 25.06 -24.79
C ALA A 48 -7.37 25.02 -23.61
N TRP A 49 -6.85 25.06 -22.39
CA TRP A 49 -7.66 25.07 -21.16
C TRP A 49 -8.63 26.27 -21.10
N GLN A 50 -8.17 27.46 -21.49
CA GLN A 50 -9.02 28.66 -21.56
C GLN A 50 -10.15 28.58 -22.60
N ARG A 51 -9.99 27.76 -23.64
CA ARG A 51 -11.00 27.58 -24.70
C ARG A 51 -11.98 26.44 -24.42
N MET A 52 -11.73 25.62 -23.40
CA MET A 52 -12.67 24.56 -23.00
C MET A 52 -14.00 25.17 -22.57
N SER A 53 -15.09 24.57 -23.04
CA SER A 53 -16.41 24.81 -22.47
C SER A 53 -16.46 24.38 -21.00
N VAL A 54 -17.48 24.83 -20.27
CA VAL A 54 -17.67 24.47 -18.86
C VAL A 54 -17.73 22.96 -18.67
N SER A 55 -18.44 22.24 -19.55
CA SER A 55 -18.57 20.78 -19.48
C SER A 55 -17.27 20.05 -19.79
N GLU A 56 -16.51 20.49 -20.80
CA GLU A 56 -15.19 19.91 -21.11
C GLU A 56 -14.20 20.14 -19.99
N ARG A 57 -14.20 21.34 -19.39
CA ARG A 57 -13.36 21.65 -18.24
C ARG A 57 -13.71 20.79 -17.03
N GLY A 58 -15.01 20.55 -16.77
CA GLY A 58 -15.46 19.67 -15.71
C GLY A 58 -14.88 18.25 -15.82
N LEU A 59 -15.00 17.63 -16.99
CA LEU A 59 -14.43 16.29 -17.24
C LEU A 59 -12.90 16.27 -17.14
N TYR A 60 -12.24 17.29 -17.67
CA TYR A 60 -10.79 17.43 -17.60
C TYR A 60 -10.29 17.59 -16.16
N ASP A 61 -10.99 18.38 -15.34
CA ASP A 61 -10.65 18.58 -13.94
C ASP A 61 -11.01 17.36 -13.07
N GLU A 62 -12.08 16.62 -13.39
CA GLU A 62 -12.40 15.32 -12.77
C GLU A 62 -11.25 14.31 -12.95
N ASP A 63 -10.71 14.16 -14.16
CA ASP A 63 -9.57 13.27 -14.43
C ASP A 63 -8.32 13.68 -13.62
N ARG A 64 -8.08 14.99 -13.49
CA ARG A 64 -6.97 15.52 -12.69
C ARG A 64 -7.21 15.34 -11.20
N VAL A 65 -8.41 15.53 -10.70
CA VAL A 65 -8.77 15.27 -9.30
C VAL A 65 -8.58 13.80 -8.99
N ASP A 66 -9.10 12.89 -9.83
CA ASP A 66 -8.93 11.45 -9.69
C ASP A 66 -7.44 11.02 -9.74
N HIS A 67 -6.61 11.67 -10.56
CA HIS A 67 -5.15 11.50 -10.53
C HIS A 67 -4.52 11.87 -9.17
N HIS A 68 -4.82 13.06 -8.63
CA HIS A 68 -4.26 13.49 -7.34
C HIS A 68 -4.90 12.75 -6.14
N ALA A 69 -6.12 12.26 -6.30
CA ALA A 69 -6.81 11.43 -5.32
C ALA A 69 -6.24 10.01 -5.26
N ARG A 70 -5.34 9.59 -6.16
CA ARG A 70 -4.61 8.32 -6.04
C ARG A 70 -3.37 8.46 -5.15
N MET A 71 -3.07 7.42 -4.40
CA MET A 71 -1.81 7.35 -3.66
C MET A 71 -0.66 7.11 -4.65
N LEU A 72 0.30 8.02 -4.67
CA LEU A 72 1.47 7.91 -5.53
C LEU A 72 2.51 7.01 -4.88
N THR A 73 3.02 6.05 -5.64
CA THR A 73 4.18 5.26 -5.22
C THR A 73 5.44 6.01 -5.62
N VAL A 74 6.25 6.40 -4.64
CA VAL A 74 7.60 6.94 -4.86
C VAL A 74 8.62 5.87 -4.51
N ALA A 75 9.62 5.68 -5.36
CA ALA A 75 10.77 4.85 -5.05
C ALA A 75 11.58 5.53 -3.94
N THR A 76 11.54 4.95 -2.74
CA THR A 76 12.33 5.39 -1.58
C THR A 76 13.35 4.31 -1.23
N SER A 77 14.42 4.67 -0.52
CA SER A 77 15.45 3.69 -0.15
C SER A 77 14.87 2.55 0.70
N PHE A 78 13.83 2.83 1.50
CA PHE A 78 13.11 1.83 2.28
C PHE A 78 12.33 0.84 1.40
N VAL A 79 11.61 1.32 0.39
CA VAL A 79 10.91 0.47 -0.58
C VAL A 79 11.91 -0.39 -1.36
N GLU A 80 12.99 0.21 -1.85
CA GLU A 80 14.06 -0.49 -2.58
C GLU A 80 14.73 -1.55 -1.71
N LYS A 81 15.12 -1.20 -0.48
CA LYS A 81 15.73 -2.15 0.47
C LYS A 81 14.78 -3.31 0.78
N THR A 82 13.49 -3.05 0.95
CA THR A 82 12.47 -4.08 1.16
C THR A 82 12.37 -5.01 -0.05
N ALA A 83 12.32 -4.45 -1.26
CA ALA A 83 12.28 -5.22 -2.50
C ALA A 83 13.55 -6.08 -2.69
N ILE A 84 14.75 -5.51 -2.45
CA ILE A 84 16.03 -6.21 -2.56
C ILE A 84 16.11 -7.37 -1.56
N CYS A 85 15.81 -7.10 -0.29
CA CYS A 85 15.85 -8.12 0.77
C CYS A 85 14.80 -9.21 0.52
N GLY A 86 13.57 -8.84 0.20
CA GLY A 86 12.50 -9.79 -0.10
C GLY A 86 12.84 -10.68 -1.30
N ARG A 87 13.33 -10.09 -2.39
CA ARG A 87 13.80 -10.84 -3.57
C ARG A 87 14.93 -11.81 -3.22
N ARG A 88 15.90 -11.39 -2.40
CA ARG A 88 16.98 -12.26 -1.93
C ARG A 88 16.43 -13.46 -1.18
N LEU A 89 15.48 -13.26 -0.27
CA LEU A 89 14.85 -14.34 0.50
C LEU A 89 14.08 -15.32 -0.41
N VAL A 90 13.31 -14.80 -1.38
CA VAL A 90 12.64 -15.63 -2.39
C VAL A 90 13.62 -16.52 -3.14
N LEU A 91 14.78 -15.98 -3.54
CA LEU A 91 15.80 -16.75 -4.24
C LEU A 91 16.46 -17.82 -3.33
N LEU A 92 16.78 -17.46 -2.09
CA LEU A 92 17.35 -18.39 -1.11
C LEU A 92 16.38 -19.52 -0.74
N ASN A 93 15.08 -19.25 -0.74
CA ASN A 93 14.04 -20.23 -0.42
C ASN A 93 13.71 -21.19 -1.58
N ARG A 94 14.23 -20.97 -2.80
CA ARG A 94 13.88 -21.78 -4.00
C ARG A 94 14.09 -23.28 -3.82
N HIS A 95 15.14 -23.65 -3.09
CA HIS A 95 15.51 -25.05 -2.83
C HIS A 95 15.33 -25.44 -1.36
N ALA A 96 14.73 -24.57 -0.55
CA ALA A 96 14.42 -24.88 0.83
C ALA A 96 13.23 -25.85 0.87
N ILE A 97 13.47 -27.05 1.41
CA ILE A 97 12.44 -28.08 1.59
C ILE A 97 11.55 -27.72 2.79
N SER A 98 12.17 -27.22 3.87
CA SER A 98 11.51 -26.73 5.07
C SER A 98 12.22 -25.50 5.61
N ALA A 99 11.69 -24.90 6.69
CA ALA A 99 12.35 -23.80 7.41
C ALA A 99 12.70 -22.57 6.55
N ARG A 100 11.80 -22.20 5.63
CA ARG A 100 11.94 -21.01 4.78
C ARG A 100 12.15 -19.76 5.60
N ARG A 101 13.06 -18.90 5.15
CA ARG A 101 13.32 -17.59 5.76
C ARG A 101 12.25 -16.60 5.33
N GLY A 102 11.90 -15.67 6.21
CA GLY A 102 10.91 -14.65 5.90
C GLY A 102 11.40 -13.24 6.16
N LEU A 103 10.54 -12.27 5.89
CA LEU A 103 10.82 -10.84 6.08
C LEU A 103 9.78 -10.23 7.01
N ILE A 104 10.21 -9.35 7.91
CA ILE A 104 9.32 -8.51 8.71
C ILE A 104 9.63 -7.05 8.37
N VAL A 105 8.59 -6.29 8.07
CA VAL A 105 8.64 -4.85 7.85
C VAL A 105 7.88 -4.18 8.99
N SER A 106 8.59 -3.52 9.90
CA SER A 106 8.01 -3.03 11.16
C SER A 106 8.27 -1.55 11.36
N GLY A 107 7.29 -0.81 11.87
CA GLY A 107 7.47 0.57 12.31
C GLY A 107 6.15 1.34 12.38
N PRO A 108 6.18 2.64 12.71
CA PRO A 108 4.97 3.42 12.96
C PRO A 108 3.98 3.44 11.79
N ALA A 109 2.70 3.69 12.09
CA ALA A 109 1.66 3.91 11.08
C ALA A 109 2.07 5.03 10.11
N GLY A 110 1.75 4.91 8.81
CA GLY A 110 2.05 5.98 7.84
C GLY A 110 3.51 6.07 7.37
N THR A 111 4.37 5.10 7.69
CA THR A 111 5.77 5.06 7.22
C THR A 111 5.98 4.32 5.88
N GLY A 112 4.91 3.90 5.20
CA GLY A 112 4.98 3.29 3.86
C GLY A 112 5.22 1.78 3.83
N LYS A 113 5.00 1.06 4.93
CA LYS A 113 5.16 -0.41 5.03
C LYS A 113 4.35 -1.18 3.98
N THR A 114 3.06 -0.90 3.88
CA THR A 114 2.15 -1.50 2.88
C THR A 114 2.66 -1.27 1.46
N ILE A 115 3.13 -0.05 1.15
CA ILE A 115 3.73 0.26 -0.16
C ILE A 115 4.99 -0.57 -0.39
N ALA A 116 5.88 -0.68 0.60
CA ALA A 116 7.10 -1.46 0.44
C ALA A 116 6.84 -2.94 0.16
N ILE A 117 5.92 -3.59 0.89
CA ILE A 117 5.60 -5.01 0.66
C ILE A 117 4.82 -5.25 -0.64
N THR A 118 3.90 -4.35 -1.00
CA THR A 118 3.12 -4.47 -2.24
C THR A 118 3.98 -4.22 -3.47
N GLN A 119 4.96 -3.31 -3.41
CA GLN A 119 5.94 -3.13 -4.50
C GLN A 119 6.91 -4.31 -4.64
N LEU A 120 7.32 -4.94 -3.52
CA LEU A 120 8.02 -6.22 -3.57
C LEU A 120 7.17 -7.29 -4.28
N GLY A 121 5.89 -7.42 -3.92
CA GLY A 121 4.96 -8.34 -4.58
C GLY A 121 4.79 -8.03 -6.06
N ARG A 122 4.59 -6.76 -6.43
CA ARG A 122 4.50 -6.32 -7.82
C ARG A 122 5.72 -6.73 -8.63
N SER A 123 6.92 -6.48 -8.09
CA SER A 123 8.17 -6.87 -8.74
C SER A 123 8.26 -8.39 -8.91
N HIS A 124 7.87 -9.16 -7.89
CA HIS A 124 7.86 -10.63 -7.97
C HIS A 124 6.90 -11.14 -9.04
N GLU A 125 5.68 -10.61 -9.10
CA GLU A 125 4.68 -11.03 -10.08
C GLU A 125 5.07 -10.66 -11.52
N LEU A 126 5.55 -9.44 -11.75
CA LEU A 126 6.01 -9.01 -13.07
C LEU A 126 7.18 -9.89 -13.57
N LEU A 127 8.10 -10.26 -12.67
CA LEU A 127 9.19 -11.18 -13.00
C LEU A 127 8.71 -12.60 -13.31
N ASP A 128 7.69 -13.09 -12.60
CA ASP A 128 7.08 -14.40 -12.88
C ASP A 128 6.36 -14.39 -14.25
N ARG A 129 5.53 -13.39 -14.52
CA ARG A 129 4.88 -13.19 -15.83
C ARG A 129 5.88 -13.12 -16.98
N ALA A 130 6.99 -12.40 -16.79
CA ALA A 130 8.05 -12.30 -17.80
C ALA A 130 8.76 -13.64 -18.07
N ARG A 131 8.88 -14.52 -17.06
CA ARG A 131 9.46 -15.86 -17.23
C ARG A 131 8.47 -16.87 -17.81
N HIS A 132 7.17 -16.62 -17.63
CA HIS A 132 6.09 -17.51 -18.02
C HIS A 132 5.01 -16.78 -18.84
N PRO A 133 5.36 -16.17 -19.99
CA PRO A 133 4.47 -15.26 -20.71
C PRO A 133 3.20 -15.91 -21.25
N GLN A 134 3.21 -17.24 -21.45
CA GLN A 134 2.07 -18.00 -21.98
C GLN A 134 1.24 -18.69 -20.89
N VAL A 135 1.58 -18.51 -19.61
CA VAL A 135 0.93 -19.21 -18.49
C VAL A 135 0.09 -18.21 -17.70
N THR A 136 -1.23 -18.27 -17.85
CA THR A 136 -2.16 -17.25 -17.34
C THR A 136 -2.83 -17.62 -16.01
N ASP A 137 -2.73 -18.87 -15.59
CA ASP A 137 -3.34 -19.42 -14.36
C ASP A 137 -2.45 -19.28 -13.12
N ARG A 138 -1.25 -18.72 -13.26
CA ARG A 138 -0.34 -18.48 -12.12
C ARG A 138 -0.83 -17.37 -11.20
N ILE A 139 -0.62 -17.58 -9.91
CA ILE A 139 -0.87 -16.62 -8.83
C ILE A 139 0.41 -16.58 -7.98
N PRO A 140 1.46 -15.88 -8.45
CA PRO A 140 2.77 -15.93 -7.80
C PRO A 140 2.78 -15.21 -6.44
N VAL A 141 1.85 -14.29 -6.22
CA VAL A 141 1.71 -13.51 -4.98
C VAL A 141 0.32 -13.65 -4.38
N VAL A 142 0.26 -13.89 -3.07
CA VAL A 142 -0.95 -13.74 -2.25
C VAL A 142 -0.76 -12.56 -1.33
N TYR A 143 -1.75 -11.66 -1.27
CA TYR A 143 -1.76 -10.53 -0.33
C TYR A 143 -2.99 -10.62 0.58
N VAL A 144 -2.77 -10.65 1.89
CA VAL A 144 -3.84 -10.65 2.90
C VAL A 144 -3.58 -9.59 3.95
N THR A 145 -4.66 -9.05 4.51
CA THR A 145 -4.62 -8.12 5.63
C THR A 145 -5.19 -8.81 6.85
N VAL A 146 -4.49 -8.75 7.99
CA VAL A 146 -5.00 -9.32 9.24
C VAL A 146 -6.14 -8.44 9.77
N PRO A 147 -7.36 -8.98 9.95
CA PRO A 147 -8.47 -8.20 10.47
C PRO A 147 -8.29 -7.89 11.96
N PRO A 148 -8.94 -6.82 12.49
CA PRO A 148 -8.98 -6.56 13.93
C PRO A 148 -9.54 -7.76 14.71
N ALA A 149 -8.95 -8.05 15.87
CA ALA A 149 -9.33 -9.19 16.71
C ALA A 149 -9.38 -10.53 15.95
N ALA A 150 -8.41 -10.74 15.05
CA ALA A 150 -8.37 -11.91 14.18
C ALA A 150 -8.45 -13.24 14.95
N THR A 151 -9.20 -14.17 14.38
CA THR A 151 -9.21 -15.58 14.76
C THR A 151 -8.55 -16.42 13.67
N ALA A 152 -8.11 -17.64 14.01
CA ALA A 152 -7.53 -18.59 13.05
C ALA A 152 -8.41 -18.78 11.80
N ARG A 153 -9.72 -18.90 12.00
CA ARG A 153 -10.70 -19.02 10.91
C ARG A 153 -10.74 -17.78 10.03
N MET A 154 -10.72 -16.58 10.63
CA MET A 154 -10.73 -15.33 9.86
C MET A 154 -9.50 -15.25 8.95
N ILE A 155 -8.31 -15.61 9.45
CA ILE A 155 -7.10 -15.66 8.64
C ILE A 155 -7.24 -16.63 7.46
N ALA A 156 -7.65 -17.88 7.72
CA ALA A 156 -7.87 -18.84 6.64
C ALA A 156 -8.89 -18.34 5.60
N THR A 157 -9.91 -17.61 6.06
CA THR A 157 -10.93 -16.98 5.21
C THR A 157 -10.37 -15.82 4.38
N GLU A 158 -9.43 -15.02 4.90
CA GLU A 158 -8.77 -13.97 4.11
C GLU A 158 -7.96 -14.55 2.95
N PHE A 159 -7.23 -15.64 3.17
CA PHE A 159 -6.52 -16.35 2.07
C PHE A 159 -7.52 -16.90 1.04
N ALA A 160 -8.59 -17.54 1.49
CA ALA A 160 -9.63 -18.06 0.61
C ALA A 160 -10.30 -16.94 -0.19
N ARG A 161 -10.61 -15.81 0.46
CA ARG A 161 -11.18 -14.61 -0.19
C ARG A 161 -10.24 -14.05 -1.24
N PHE A 162 -8.94 -13.94 -0.94
CA PHE A 162 -7.95 -13.50 -1.92
C PHE A 162 -8.03 -14.35 -3.19
N LEU A 163 -8.03 -15.67 -3.03
CA LEU A 163 -8.08 -16.62 -4.14
C LEU A 163 -9.46 -16.74 -4.82
N GLY A 164 -10.48 -16.06 -4.32
CA GLY A 164 -11.86 -16.17 -4.83
C GLY A 164 -12.56 -17.48 -4.50
N LEU A 165 -12.11 -18.18 -3.45
CA LEU A 165 -12.67 -19.46 -3.02
C LEU A 165 -13.97 -19.25 -2.21
N PRO A 166 -15.03 -20.03 -2.49
CA PRO A 166 -16.27 -19.93 -1.74
C PRO A 166 -16.10 -20.51 -0.33
N VAL A 167 -16.25 -19.66 0.70
CA VAL A 167 -16.23 -20.10 2.11
C VAL A 167 -17.66 -20.18 2.62
N ARG A 168 -18.15 -21.41 2.86
CA ARG A 168 -19.48 -21.62 3.45
C ARG A 168 -19.42 -21.45 4.97
N ALA A 169 -20.52 -21.02 5.57
CA ALA A 169 -20.62 -20.85 7.03
C ALA A 169 -20.26 -22.15 7.78
N ARG A 170 -20.62 -23.32 7.22
CA ARG A 170 -20.36 -24.64 7.80
C ARG A 170 -18.99 -25.24 7.46
N SER A 171 -18.22 -24.65 6.54
CA SER A 171 -16.89 -25.16 6.18
C SER A 171 -16.02 -25.17 7.44
N ASN A 172 -15.37 -26.28 7.77
CA ASN A 172 -14.43 -26.30 8.88
C ASN A 172 -13.14 -25.55 8.49
N ILE A 173 -12.29 -25.17 9.46
CA ILE A 173 -11.06 -24.42 9.18
C ILE A 173 -10.06 -25.24 8.34
N THR A 174 -9.97 -26.54 8.58
CA THR A 174 -9.06 -27.46 7.87
C THR A 174 -9.40 -27.51 6.38
N ASP A 175 -10.67 -27.66 6.01
CA ASP A 175 -11.14 -27.69 4.62
C ASP A 175 -10.77 -26.40 3.89
N ILE A 176 -10.89 -25.24 4.57
CA ILE A 176 -10.51 -23.94 4.01
C ILE A 176 -9.00 -23.91 3.76
N ILE A 177 -8.19 -24.34 4.73
CA ILE A 177 -6.73 -24.39 4.60
C ILE A 177 -6.31 -25.34 3.47
N GLU A 178 -6.88 -26.54 3.40
CA GLU A 178 -6.60 -27.51 2.32
C GLU A 178 -6.91 -26.92 0.94
N ALA A 179 -8.06 -26.27 0.78
CA ALA A 179 -8.44 -25.62 -0.47
C ALA A 179 -7.47 -24.49 -0.86
N VAL A 180 -7.08 -23.64 0.11
CA VAL A 180 -6.08 -22.58 -0.09
C VAL A 180 -4.73 -23.17 -0.49
N VAL A 181 -4.25 -24.19 0.23
CA VAL A 181 -2.95 -24.83 -0.03
C VAL A 181 -2.95 -25.50 -1.41
N GLY A 182 -4.02 -26.19 -1.78
CA GLY A 182 -4.18 -26.79 -3.10
C GLY A 182 -4.06 -25.76 -4.21
N VAL A 183 -4.86 -24.69 -4.16
CA VAL A 183 -4.82 -23.64 -5.19
C VAL A 183 -3.48 -22.91 -5.23
N CYS A 184 -2.90 -22.53 -4.09
CA CYS A 184 -1.57 -21.90 -4.08
C CYS A 184 -0.48 -22.82 -4.66
N THR A 185 -0.60 -24.13 -4.47
CA THR A 185 0.35 -25.11 -5.02
C THR A 185 0.18 -25.23 -6.54
N ASP A 186 -1.04 -25.38 -7.02
CA ASP A 186 -1.35 -25.52 -8.45
C ASP A 186 -0.97 -24.26 -9.23
N THR A 187 -1.26 -23.08 -8.65
CA THR A 187 -0.99 -21.77 -9.26
C THR A 187 0.42 -21.23 -8.98
N ARG A 188 1.28 -22.04 -8.34
CA ARG A 188 2.70 -21.76 -8.10
C ARG A 188 2.98 -20.48 -7.33
N THR A 189 2.20 -20.22 -6.27
CA THR A 189 2.45 -19.12 -5.35
C THR A 189 3.83 -19.24 -4.70
N GLY A 190 4.65 -18.20 -4.84
CA GLY A 190 6.02 -18.15 -4.33
C GLY A 190 6.25 -17.09 -3.26
N LEU A 191 5.28 -16.19 -3.06
CA LEU A 191 5.36 -15.09 -2.11
C LEU A 191 3.99 -14.86 -1.45
N VAL A 192 3.99 -14.77 -0.11
CA VAL A 192 2.81 -14.43 0.68
C VAL A 192 3.11 -13.17 1.46
N LEU A 193 2.27 -12.15 1.26
CA LEU A 193 2.33 -10.87 1.93
C LEU A 193 1.19 -10.80 2.95
N VAL A 194 1.52 -10.56 4.21
CA VAL A 194 0.57 -10.46 5.30
C VAL A 194 0.75 -9.10 5.98
N ASP A 195 -0.22 -8.21 5.77
CA ASP A 195 -0.20 -6.85 6.32
C ASP A 195 -1.01 -6.74 7.61
N GLU A 196 -0.82 -5.62 8.34
CA GLU A 196 -1.54 -5.30 9.58
C GLU A 196 -1.35 -6.34 10.70
N LEU A 197 -0.17 -6.99 10.77
CA LEU A 197 0.11 -8.08 11.72
C LEU A 197 -0.04 -7.68 13.20
N HIS A 198 0.02 -6.38 13.50
CA HIS A 198 -0.19 -5.82 14.84
C HIS A 198 -1.64 -5.98 15.35
N ASN A 199 -2.59 -6.35 14.49
CA ASN A 199 -3.95 -6.74 14.88
C ASN A 199 -4.00 -8.08 15.65
N ILE A 200 -2.89 -8.82 15.70
CA ILE A 200 -2.75 -10.04 16.50
C ILE A 200 -2.27 -9.71 17.91
N SER A 201 -3.10 -10.00 18.91
CA SER A 201 -2.68 -9.98 20.31
C SER A 201 -2.18 -11.36 20.74
N LEU A 202 -0.86 -11.59 20.73
CA LEU A 202 -0.28 -12.87 21.19
C LEU A 202 -0.47 -13.16 22.68
N ALA A 203 -0.80 -12.13 23.48
CA ALA A 203 -1.18 -12.32 24.87
C ALA A 203 -2.52 -13.06 25.01
N SER A 204 -3.33 -13.10 23.95
CA SER A 204 -4.61 -13.81 23.91
C SER A 204 -4.47 -15.21 23.30
N ARG A 205 -5.34 -16.13 23.75
CA ARG A 205 -5.47 -17.45 23.14
C ARG A 205 -5.74 -17.37 21.63
N HIS A 206 -6.65 -16.50 21.20
CA HIS A 206 -7.00 -16.32 19.80
C HIS A 206 -5.81 -15.84 18.96
N GLY A 207 -4.98 -14.93 19.48
CA GLY A 207 -3.78 -14.49 18.78
C GLY A 207 -2.72 -15.58 18.65
N ALA A 208 -2.57 -16.44 19.66
CA ALA A 208 -1.71 -17.62 19.56
C ALA A 208 -2.21 -18.59 18.47
N GLU A 209 -3.53 -18.84 18.41
CA GLU A 209 -4.13 -19.68 17.37
C GLU A 209 -3.94 -19.10 15.95
N VAL A 210 -4.01 -17.77 15.81
CA VAL A 210 -3.67 -17.09 14.54
C VAL A 210 -2.21 -17.29 14.15
N ALA A 211 -1.27 -17.10 15.09
CA ALA A 211 0.15 -17.29 14.81
C ALA A 211 0.47 -18.74 14.43
N ASP A 212 -0.15 -19.71 15.11
CA ASP A 212 -0.03 -21.13 14.79
C ASP A 212 -0.61 -21.42 13.39
N THR A 213 -1.70 -20.76 12.99
CA THR A 213 -2.29 -20.87 11.63
C THR A 213 -1.37 -20.29 10.55
N LEU A 214 -0.78 -19.12 10.76
CA LEU A 214 0.19 -18.52 9.81
C LEU A 214 1.44 -19.39 9.68
N LYS A 215 1.94 -19.94 10.80
CA LYS A 215 3.03 -20.91 10.80
C LYS A 215 2.66 -22.15 9.99
N TYR A 216 1.47 -22.70 10.20
CA TYR A 216 0.97 -23.85 9.45
C TYR A 216 0.93 -23.60 7.94
N PHE A 217 0.44 -22.43 7.51
CA PHE A 217 0.53 -22.03 6.10
C PHE A 217 1.98 -21.93 5.61
N SER A 218 2.89 -21.35 6.40
CA SER A 218 4.30 -21.19 6.01
C SER A 218 5.07 -22.51 5.86
N GLU A 219 4.64 -23.56 6.56
CA GLU A 219 5.22 -24.91 6.46
C GLU A 219 4.68 -25.67 5.24
N ARG A 220 3.41 -25.45 4.88
CA ARG A 220 2.74 -26.14 3.77
C ARG A 220 2.88 -25.47 2.42
N LEU A 221 2.98 -24.15 2.40
CA LEU A 221 3.19 -23.39 1.16
C LEU A 221 4.69 -23.30 0.85
N ALA A 222 5.03 -23.58 -0.41
CA ALA A 222 6.38 -23.39 -0.93
C ALA A 222 6.69 -21.91 -1.24
N ALA A 223 6.34 -21.02 -0.32
CA ALA A 223 6.38 -19.57 -0.50
C ALA A 223 7.24 -18.88 0.57
N THR A 224 7.76 -17.71 0.21
CA THR A 224 8.38 -16.78 1.17
C THR A 224 7.29 -15.97 1.85
N PHE A 225 7.31 -15.90 3.18
CA PHE A 225 6.35 -15.08 3.93
C PHE A 225 6.97 -13.73 4.28
N VAL A 226 6.22 -12.66 4.02
CA VAL A 226 6.56 -11.29 4.37
C VAL A 226 5.44 -10.73 5.24
N TYR A 227 5.82 -10.25 6.41
CA TYR A 227 4.93 -9.67 7.40
C TYR A 227 5.13 -8.16 7.49
N ALA A 228 4.05 -7.39 7.55
CA ALA A 228 4.09 -5.97 7.85
C ALA A 228 3.17 -5.61 9.01
N GLY A 229 3.59 -4.64 9.83
CA GLY A 229 2.79 -4.20 10.98
C GLY A 229 3.49 -3.15 11.82
N ILE A 230 2.76 -2.64 12.81
CA ILE A 230 3.24 -1.61 13.73
C ILE A 230 4.04 -2.28 14.84
N ASP A 231 5.26 -1.79 15.05
CA ASP A 231 6.14 -2.09 16.19
C ASP A 231 6.18 -3.58 16.59
N ILE A 232 6.24 -4.46 15.59
CA ILE A 232 6.23 -5.93 15.73
C ILE A 232 7.36 -6.42 16.64
N ALA A 233 8.51 -5.76 16.58
CA ALA A 233 9.66 -6.11 17.43
C ALA A 233 9.39 -5.79 18.91
N GLU A 234 8.60 -4.77 19.20
CA GLU A 234 8.33 -4.28 20.55
C GLU A 234 7.03 -4.86 21.12
N SER A 235 6.11 -5.33 20.29
CA SER A 235 4.82 -5.91 20.68
C SER A 235 4.91 -7.30 21.32
N GLY A 236 6.13 -7.79 21.56
CA GLY A 236 6.37 -9.13 22.09
C GLY A 236 6.12 -10.24 21.06
N LEU A 237 5.75 -9.92 19.82
CA LEU A 237 5.50 -10.91 18.76
C LEU A 237 6.70 -11.83 18.50
N LEU A 238 7.90 -11.25 18.68
CA LEU A 238 9.19 -11.91 18.48
C LEU A 238 9.81 -12.43 19.79
N SER A 239 9.09 -12.35 20.91
CA SER A 239 9.56 -12.75 22.24
C SER A 239 8.94 -14.10 22.70
N GLY A 240 9.58 -14.74 23.69
CA GLY A 240 9.18 -16.07 24.17
C GLY A 240 9.54 -17.22 23.22
N THR A 241 9.18 -18.45 23.57
CA THR A 241 9.56 -19.66 22.80
C THR A 241 8.97 -19.67 21.39
N ARG A 242 7.73 -19.20 21.21
CA ARG A 242 7.08 -19.05 19.89
C ARG A 242 7.65 -17.88 19.10
N GLY A 243 7.88 -16.72 19.73
CA GLY A 243 8.48 -15.57 19.08
C GLY A 243 9.94 -15.81 18.64
N ALA A 244 10.70 -16.59 19.40
CA ALA A 244 12.06 -17.00 19.04
C ALA A 244 12.13 -17.82 17.75
N GLN A 245 11.09 -18.61 17.44
CA GLN A 245 11.01 -19.37 16.19
C GLN A 245 10.81 -18.45 14.97
N ILE A 246 10.05 -17.36 15.14
CA ILE A 246 9.86 -16.32 14.13
C ILE A 246 11.13 -15.46 14.04
N ALA A 247 11.66 -14.99 15.16
CA ALA A 247 12.86 -14.16 15.23
C ALA A 247 14.11 -14.85 14.63
N GLY A 248 14.24 -16.17 14.79
CA GLY A 248 15.39 -16.91 14.25
C GLY A 248 15.42 -17.06 12.73
N ARG A 249 14.30 -16.85 12.04
CA ARG A 249 14.18 -17.08 10.58
C ARG A 249 13.81 -15.83 9.79
N PHE A 250 13.33 -14.79 10.47
CA PHE A 250 12.84 -13.58 9.82
C PHE A 250 13.88 -12.47 9.86
N THR A 251 14.12 -11.86 8.70
CA THR A 251 14.91 -10.63 8.61
C THR A 251 14.02 -9.44 8.93
N LEU A 252 14.40 -8.60 9.90
CA LEU A 252 13.65 -7.40 10.25
C LEU A 252 14.18 -6.17 9.47
N ILE A 253 13.28 -5.47 8.77
CA ILE A 253 13.52 -4.15 8.19
C ILE A 253 12.68 -3.14 8.98
N PRO A 254 13.32 -2.27 9.78
CA PRO A 254 12.62 -1.19 10.46
C PRO A 254 12.25 -0.10 9.46
N SER A 255 11.02 0.37 9.56
CA SER A 255 10.47 1.55 8.91
C SER A 255 10.50 2.70 9.90
N ARG A 256 10.95 3.87 9.47
CA ARG A 256 11.11 5.05 10.34
C ARG A 256 10.63 6.29 9.61
N PRO A 257 10.24 7.36 10.33
CA PRO A 257 10.08 8.66 9.73
C PRO A 257 11.36 9.06 8.97
N PHE A 258 11.20 9.73 7.83
CA PHE A 258 12.34 10.20 7.05
C PHE A 258 13.10 11.27 7.84
N PRO A 259 14.42 11.13 8.02
CA PRO A 259 15.22 12.23 8.54
C PRO A 259 15.25 13.38 7.54
N TYR A 260 15.47 14.61 8.02
CA TYR A 260 15.64 15.76 7.15
C TYR A 260 17.01 15.71 6.47
N ASN A 261 17.06 15.12 5.27
CA ASN A 261 18.28 14.94 4.47
C ASN A 261 17.95 15.01 2.96
N SER A 262 18.91 14.64 2.11
CA SER A 262 18.73 14.61 0.65
C SER A 262 17.64 13.65 0.18
N GLU A 263 17.41 12.54 0.89
CA GLU A 263 16.34 11.59 0.58
C GLU A 263 14.97 12.22 0.80
N TRP A 264 14.78 12.97 1.90
CA TRP A 264 13.55 13.73 2.12
C TRP A 264 13.29 14.73 1.00
N LYS A 265 14.30 15.52 0.63
CA LYS A 265 14.17 16.50 -0.46
C LYS A 265 13.86 15.82 -1.80
N GLY A 266 14.47 14.68 -2.07
CA GLY A 266 14.19 13.85 -3.25
C GLY A 266 12.77 13.30 -3.27
N LEU A 267 12.26 12.86 -2.11
CA LEU A 267 10.87 12.41 -1.96
C LEU A 267 9.88 13.55 -2.27
N VAL A 268 10.14 14.75 -1.74
CA VAL A 268 9.32 15.94 -2.02
C VAL A 268 9.35 16.29 -3.52
N ALA A 269 10.53 16.29 -4.14
CA ALA A 269 10.68 16.54 -5.57
C ALA A 269 9.90 15.52 -6.42
N ALA A 270 10.04 14.23 -6.10
CA ALA A 270 9.34 13.16 -6.81
C ALA A 270 7.82 13.27 -6.67
N MET A 271 7.31 13.72 -5.52
CA MET A 271 5.88 14.00 -5.36
C MET A 271 5.45 15.25 -6.16
N GLU A 272 6.28 16.31 -6.18
CA GLU A 272 6.02 17.53 -6.95
C GLU A 272 5.91 17.28 -8.47
N ASP A 273 6.77 16.42 -9.02
CA ASP A 273 6.80 16.09 -10.45
C ASP A 273 5.51 15.41 -10.97
N THR A 274 4.75 14.79 -10.05
CA THR A 274 3.48 14.15 -10.39
C THR A 274 2.32 15.13 -10.50
N LEU A 275 2.50 16.38 -10.05
CA LEU A 275 1.43 17.36 -10.02
C LEU A 275 0.99 17.70 -11.44
N ARG A 276 -0.33 17.77 -11.61
CA ARG A 276 -0.97 18.22 -12.85
C ARG A 276 -1.75 19.47 -12.51
N LEU A 277 -1.04 20.57 -12.27
CA LEU A 277 -1.55 21.89 -11.90
C LEU A 277 -1.02 22.95 -12.87
N HIS A 278 -1.88 23.81 -13.41
CA HIS A 278 -1.54 24.72 -14.50
C HIS A 278 -0.59 25.84 -14.10
N ASP A 279 -0.74 26.37 -12.89
CA ASP A 279 0.00 27.53 -12.41
C ASP A 279 1.06 27.14 -11.35
N HIS A 280 1.25 25.84 -11.10
CA HIS A 280 2.29 25.33 -10.21
C HIS A 280 3.67 25.36 -10.86
N ARG A 281 4.66 25.86 -10.13
CA ARG A 281 6.04 25.99 -10.62
C ARG A 281 6.90 24.89 -10.01
N PRO A 282 7.62 24.09 -10.81
CA PRO A 282 8.57 23.12 -10.29
C PRO A 282 9.58 23.76 -9.33
N GLY A 283 9.89 23.08 -8.23
CA GLY A 283 10.77 23.58 -7.19
C GLY A 283 10.06 24.35 -6.07
N THR A 284 8.75 24.56 -6.17
CA THR A 284 7.96 25.21 -5.11
C THR A 284 7.91 24.34 -3.86
N LEU A 285 7.63 23.04 -4.00
CA LEU A 285 7.55 22.14 -2.84
C LEU A 285 8.93 21.83 -2.29
N THR A 286 9.94 21.63 -3.14
CA THR A 286 11.32 21.44 -2.67
C THR A 286 11.90 22.69 -1.99
N GLY A 287 11.41 23.89 -2.31
CA GLY A 287 11.72 25.12 -1.55
C GLY A 287 10.99 25.22 -0.20
N LEU A 288 9.97 24.38 0.02
CA LEU A 288 9.22 24.24 1.26
C LEU A 288 9.52 22.91 1.98
N ASP A 289 10.58 22.20 1.58
CA ASP A 289 10.91 20.85 2.08
C ASP A 289 11.08 20.81 3.60
N ARG A 290 11.73 21.81 4.19
CA ARG A 290 11.85 21.93 5.65
C ARG A 290 10.51 22.08 6.33
N PHE A 291 9.66 22.96 5.80
CA PHE A 291 8.32 23.18 6.33
C PHE A 291 7.46 21.91 6.25
N LEU A 292 7.52 21.21 5.12
CA LEU A 292 6.84 19.92 4.94
C LEU A 292 7.37 18.86 5.91
N HIS A 293 8.68 18.84 6.18
CA HIS A 293 9.29 17.92 7.13
C HIS A 293 8.78 18.18 8.55
N ASP A 294 8.85 19.43 9.00
CA ASP A 294 8.44 19.84 10.34
C ASP A 294 6.92 19.59 10.53
N GLN A 295 6.10 19.85 9.51
CA GLN A 295 4.63 19.64 9.56
C GLN A 295 4.25 18.15 9.57
N SER A 296 4.94 17.32 8.80
CA SER A 296 4.64 15.88 8.69
C SER A 296 5.36 15.01 9.73
N GLY A 297 6.34 15.57 10.44
CA GLY A 297 7.26 14.78 11.29
C GLY A 297 8.11 13.78 10.50
N GLY A 298 8.34 14.02 9.20
CA GLY A 298 9.00 13.08 8.29
C GLY A 298 8.16 11.86 7.89
N MET A 299 6.86 11.86 8.21
CA MET A 299 5.95 10.76 7.88
C MET A 299 5.49 10.85 6.43
N ILE A 300 5.84 9.86 5.61
CA ILE A 300 5.45 9.82 4.18
C ILE A 300 3.93 9.80 3.99
N GLY A 301 3.18 9.14 4.87
CA GLY A 301 1.72 9.15 4.85
C GLY A 301 1.15 10.55 5.01
N SER A 302 1.62 11.29 6.03
CA SER A 302 1.19 12.67 6.28
C SER A 302 1.64 13.62 5.17
N LEU A 303 2.86 13.46 4.64
CA LEU A 303 3.33 14.21 3.48
C LEU A 303 2.43 13.99 2.26
N SER A 304 2.14 12.73 1.94
CA SER A 304 1.29 12.35 0.81
C SER A 304 -0.12 12.92 0.97
N HIS A 305 -0.68 12.86 2.18
CA HIS A 305 -1.99 13.44 2.48
C HIS A 305 -2.01 14.96 2.26
N ALA A 306 -1.03 15.70 2.80
CA ALA A 306 -0.93 17.14 2.62
C ALA A 306 -0.82 17.56 1.15
N ILE A 307 0.09 16.94 0.38
CA ILE A 307 0.32 17.30 -1.02
C ILE A 307 -0.91 16.97 -1.88
N ARG A 308 -1.50 15.78 -1.69
CA ARG A 308 -2.68 15.35 -2.48
C ARG A 308 -3.90 16.19 -2.16
N GLY A 309 -4.17 16.43 -0.87
CA GLY A 309 -5.25 17.31 -0.43
C GLY A 309 -5.10 18.71 -1.01
N ALA A 310 -3.92 19.30 -0.89
CA ALA A 310 -3.65 20.64 -1.43
C ALA A 310 -3.75 20.69 -2.97
N ALA A 311 -3.39 19.62 -3.68
CA ALA A 311 -3.54 19.55 -5.13
C ALA A 311 -5.01 19.45 -5.57
N VAL A 312 -5.80 18.64 -4.87
CA VAL A 312 -7.26 18.53 -5.11
C VAL A 312 -7.93 19.88 -4.84
N ASP A 313 -7.66 20.49 -3.69
CA ASP A 313 -8.20 21.82 -3.36
C ASP A 313 -7.77 22.87 -4.39
N ALA A 314 -6.54 22.80 -4.90
CA ALA A 314 -6.06 23.74 -5.91
C ALA A 314 -6.85 23.67 -7.22
N ILE A 315 -7.30 22.47 -7.63
CA ILE A 315 -8.17 22.28 -8.79
C ILE A 315 -9.58 22.77 -8.49
N LEU A 316 -10.17 22.32 -7.37
CA LEU A 316 -11.55 22.66 -7.01
C LEU A 316 -11.77 24.16 -6.80
N THR A 317 -10.76 24.86 -6.29
CA THR A 317 -10.79 26.33 -6.09
C THR A 317 -10.33 27.12 -7.31
N GLY A 318 -9.79 26.46 -8.34
CA GLY A 318 -9.18 27.10 -9.51
C GLY A 318 -7.89 27.86 -9.22
N THR A 319 -7.29 27.70 -8.03
CA THR A 319 -6.01 28.36 -7.69
C THR A 319 -4.83 27.76 -8.45
N GLU A 320 -4.94 26.50 -8.89
CA GLU A 320 -4.03 25.84 -9.84
C GLU A 320 -2.57 25.80 -9.40
N LYS A 321 -2.29 25.95 -8.10
CA LYS A 321 -0.96 25.85 -7.50
C LYS A 321 -1.03 25.54 -6.01
N ILE A 322 -0.04 24.78 -5.53
CA ILE A 322 0.16 24.57 -4.09
C ILE A 322 1.00 25.72 -3.51
N THR A 323 0.60 26.19 -2.32
CA THR A 323 1.30 27.20 -1.53
C THR A 323 1.49 26.71 -0.10
N LYS A 324 2.34 27.39 0.69
CA LYS A 324 2.46 27.12 2.12
C LYS A 324 1.09 27.22 2.83
N LYS A 325 0.28 28.23 2.49
CA LYS A 325 -1.05 28.42 3.08
C LYS A 325 -2.01 27.26 2.75
N SER A 326 -2.00 26.76 1.51
CA SER A 326 -2.85 25.63 1.15
C SER A 326 -2.42 24.34 1.84
N LEU A 327 -1.11 24.11 2.02
CA LEU A 327 -0.60 22.96 2.79
C LEU A 327 -0.98 23.01 4.27
N GLN A 328 -1.03 24.21 4.87
CA GLN A 328 -1.48 24.40 6.25
C GLN A 328 -2.99 24.21 6.44
N ALA A 329 -3.77 24.42 5.37
CA ALA A 329 -5.22 24.26 5.40
C ALA A 329 -5.64 22.79 5.42
N ILE A 330 -4.77 21.87 4.97
CA ILE A 330 -5.04 20.42 5.01
C ILE A 330 -4.88 19.92 6.45
N PRO A 331 -5.94 19.43 7.10
CA PRO A 331 -5.83 18.81 8.41
C PRO A 331 -4.96 17.55 8.30
N LEU A 332 -3.96 17.41 9.17
CA LEU A 332 -3.15 16.21 9.24
C LEU A 332 -3.61 15.31 10.37
N ASP A 333 -3.33 14.01 10.25
CA ASP A 333 -3.65 13.02 11.28
C ASP A 333 -3.02 13.39 12.65
N HIS A 334 -3.69 12.99 13.74
CA HIS A 334 -3.26 13.28 15.12
C HIS A 334 -1.80 12.88 15.42
N THR A 335 -1.27 11.84 14.78
CA THR A 335 0.13 11.37 14.93
C THR A 335 1.18 12.36 14.40
N ALA A 336 0.85 13.14 13.35
CA ALA A 336 1.72 14.23 12.88
C ALA A 336 1.77 15.38 13.90
N HIS A 337 0.63 15.70 14.52
CA HIS A 337 0.53 16.73 15.56
C HIS A 337 1.34 16.39 16.82
N THR A 338 1.34 15.13 17.26
CA THR A 338 2.13 14.70 18.44
C THR A 338 3.64 14.79 18.20
N THR A 339 4.10 14.41 17.00
CA THR A 339 5.53 14.42 16.65
C THR A 339 6.07 15.85 16.47
N ALA A 340 5.30 16.73 15.82
CA ALA A 340 5.64 18.15 15.71
C ALA A 340 5.69 18.85 17.08
N SER A 341 4.79 18.49 18.01
CA SER A 341 4.80 19.00 19.39
C SER A 341 6.06 18.58 20.16
N LEU A 342 6.53 17.34 19.98
CA LEU A 342 7.75 16.82 20.61
C LEU A 342 9.03 17.45 20.02
N ALA A 343 9.09 17.65 18.70
CA ALA A 343 10.19 18.36 18.05
C ALA A 343 10.29 19.82 18.52
N THR A 344 9.15 20.49 18.70
CA THR A 344 9.10 21.88 19.20
C THR A 344 9.60 21.98 20.64
N LYS A 345 9.19 21.05 21.52
CA LYS A 345 9.70 20.99 22.91
C LYS A 345 11.21 20.74 22.98
N THR A 346 11.76 19.88 22.12
CA THR A 346 13.21 19.57 22.13
C THR A 346 14.05 20.76 21.65
N ALA A 347 13.50 21.64 20.81
CA ALA A 347 14.15 22.88 20.37
C ALA A 347 14.06 24.03 21.39
N THR A 348 13.14 23.96 22.37
CA THR A 348 13.01 24.99 23.43
C THR A 348 13.90 24.70 24.65
N PHE A 349 14.50 23.50 24.71
CA PHE A 349 15.37 23.02 25.80
C PHE A 349 16.84 22.86 25.37
N ARG A 350 17.27 23.53 24.29
CA ARG A 350 18.69 23.60 23.89
C ARG A 350 19.22 25.01 23.90
#